data_AF-A0A7S0FSU4-F1
#
_entry.id   AF-A0A7S0FSU4-F1
#
_cell.length_a   1.000
_cell.length_b   1.000
_cell.length_c   1.000
_cell.angle_alpha   90.00
_cell.angle_beta   90.00
_cell.angle_gamma   90.00
#
_symmetry.space_group_name_H-M   'P 1'
#
loop_
_entity.id
_entity.type
_entity.pdbx_description
1 polymer ?
#
loop_
_entity_poly.entity_id
_entity_poly.type
_entity_poly.pdbx_seq_one_letter_code
_entity_poly.pdbx_strand_id
1 'polypeptide(L)'
;GLTQAEAKAAYISECDRQIRTYGTAPQSAAANGGGGGGGSTADGRGGSGRSGNQTPTNTPATPAGRSPGGGPLLTPRGIAAIPLLCAAAAESRISYLSRLKSTGRPENGWWRKQEPLCADPGTPLAAPESAVLVSASKVEELSLLISSEWSGSVPLPPSVVQSFLWPLHNVLLAIWVLLIFICTHVGSGILLCKTTLLGARATGAPLGRIFSEDIGPASLAAQSLCEPHQAVAVRLTGLCLMPYITQCNACRTVVDRAGPVAGGMAYVFLSVMTWWFWLCMLPWFAFAEICTAVMLGWCFALIELAGV
;
A
#
# COMPACT_ATOMS: atom_id res chain seq x y z
N GLY A 1 7.14 7.91 30.21
CA GLY A 1 6.69 7.89 28.81
C GLY A 1 7.88 7.58 27.94
N LEU A 2 7.68 6.83 26.85
CA LEU A 2 8.73 6.58 25.87
C LEU A 2 9.25 7.91 25.32
N THR A 3 10.56 8.04 25.16
CA THR A 3 11.15 9.16 24.44
C THR A 3 10.70 9.13 22.98
N GLN A 4 10.73 10.27 22.29
CA GLN A 4 10.34 10.36 20.87
C GLN A 4 11.16 9.39 19.99
N ALA A 5 12.44 9.16 20.34
CA ALA A 5 13.30 8.21 19.66
C ALA A 5 12.84 6.76 19.87
N GLU A 6 12.47 6.39 21.10
CA GLU A 6 11.96 5.05 21.42
C GLU A 6 10.57 4.80 20.81
N ALA A 7 9.71 5.83 20.76
CA ALA A 7 8.41 5.74 20.10
C ALA A 7 8.55 5.52 18.59
N LYS A 8 9.50 6.21 17.95
CA LYS A 8 9.80 6.03 16.52
C LYS A 8 10.43 4.66 16.25
N ALA A 9 11.33 4.19 17.11
CA ALA A 9 11.92 2.86 16.99
C ALA A 9 10.88 1.75 17.20
N ALA A 10 9.98 1.90 18.18
CA ALA A 10 8.86 0.99 18.41
C ALA A 10 7.90 0.98 17.22
N TYR A 11 7.60 2.15 16.63
CA TYR A 11 6.77 2.26 15.44
C TYR A 11 7.40 1.57 14.22
N ILE A 12 8.68 1.82 13.95
CA ILE A 12 9.40 1.16 12.84
C ILE A 12 9.45 -0.36 13.07
N SER A 13 9.77 -0.79 14.30
CA SER A 13 9.75 -2.21 14.66
C SER A 13 8.36 -2.84 14.49
N GLU A 14 7.30 -2.09 14.78
CA GLU A 14 5.92 -2.55 14.61
C GLU A 14 5.52 -2.59 13.14
N CYS A 15 5.90 -1.60 12.33
CA CYS A 15 5.73 -1.64 10.87
C CYS A 15 6.48 -2.84 10.26
N ASP A 16 7.73 -3.11 10.66
CA ASP A 16 8.51 -4.27 10.22
C ASP A 16 7.90 -5.59 10.71
N ARG A 17 7.28 -5.61 11.90
CA ARG A 17 6.52 -6.75 12.40
C ARG A 17 5.25 -6.97 11.57
N GLN A 18 4.53 -5.91 11.22
CA GLN A 18 3.32 -5.97 10.41
C GLN A 18 3.61 -6.38 8.96
N ILE A 19 4.71 -5.90 8.38
CA ILE A 19 5.23 -6.36 7.09
C ILE A 19 5.46 -7.88 7.11
N ARG A 20 6.08 -8.40 8.18
CA ARG A 20 6.31 -9.85 8.32
C ARG A 20 5.03 -10.64 8.57
N THR A 21 4.13 -10.11 9.39
CA THR A 21 2.91 -10.81 9.86
C THR A 21 1.80 -10.82 8.80
N TYR A 22 1.61 -9.71 8.09
CA TYR A 22 0.53 -9.54 7.10
C TYR A 22 1.02 -9.66 5.66
N GLY A 23 2.30 -9.41 5.39
CA GLY A 23 2.89 -9.62 4.06
C GLY A 23 3.08 -11.09 3.68
N THR A 24 2.94 -12.03 4.62
CA THR A 24 3.12 -13.47 4.38
C THR A 24 1.95 -14.34 4.78
N ALA A 25 0.83 -13.81 5.28
CA ALA A 25 -0.28 -14.63 5.77
C ALA A 25 -0.95 -15.40 4.61
N PRO A 26 -0.86 -16.75 4.55
CA PRO A 26 -1.79 -17.52 3.75
C PRO A 26 -3.16 -17.43 4.43
N GLN A 27 -4.10 -16.70 3.84
CA GLN A 27 -5.51 -16.82 4.24
C GLN A 27 -6.07 -18.14 3.70
N SER A 28 -5.73 -19.25 4.36
CA SER A 28 -6.53 -20.47 4.38
C SER A 28 -6.08 -21.36 5.54
N ALA A 29 -6.79 -21.27 6.67
CA ALA A 29 -7.02 -22.45 7.51
C ALA A 29 -8.53 -22.64 7.55
N ALA A 30 -8.97 -23.69 6.85
CA ALA A 30 -10.35 -24.06 6.62
C ALA A 30 -11.13 -24.34 7.91
N ALA A 31 -12.44 -24.14 7.81
CA ALA A 31 -13.41 -24.62 8.77
C ALA A 31 -13.50 -26.17 8.79
N ASN A 32 -13.76 -26.69 10.00
CA ASN A 32 -14.36 -27.98 10.37
C ASN A 32 -13.57 -29.30 10.26
N GLY A 33 -13.51 -30.00 11.40
CA GLY A 33 -13.36 -31.46 11.51
C GLY A 33 -12.73 -31.92 12.83
N GLY A 34 -13.55 -32.32 13.81
CA GLY A 34 -13.07 -32.84 15.10
C GLY A 34 -12.42 -34.23 15.03
N GLY A 35 -11.68 -34.58 16.08
CA GLY A 35 -11.13 -35.92 16.30
C GLY A 35 -10.07 -35.90 17.39
N GLY A 36 -10.29 -36.64 18.49
CA GLY A 36 -9.55 -36.54 19.74
C GLY A 36 -8.19 -37.27 19.81
N GLY A 37 -7.57 -37.14 20.99
CA GLY A 37 -6.41 -37.90 21.49
C GLY A 37 -5.08 -37.20 21.17
N GLY A 38 -4.15 -36.92 22.09
CA GLY A 38 -3.88 -37.40 23.44
C GLY A 38 -2.35 -37.50 23.58
N GLY A 39 -1.78 -37.10 24.73
CA GLY A 39 -0.41 -37.49 25.10
C GLY A 39 0.58 -36.37 25.45
N SER A 40 0.92 -36.29 26.73
CA SER A 40 1.93 -35.47 27.39
C SER A 40 3.38 -35.69 26.92
N THR A 41 4.26 -34.71 27.15
CA THR A 41 5.52 -34.87 27.94
C THR A 41 6.20 -33.52 28.21
N ALA A 42 6.95 -33.47 29.30
CA ALA A 42 7.47 -32.31 30.02
C ALA A 42 8.98 -32.06 29.79
N ASP A 43 9.48 -31.02 30.48
CA ASP A 43 10.88 -30.64 30.81
C ASP A 43 11.71 -29.91 29.73
N GLY A 44 12.52 -28.86 30.00
CA GLY A 44 12.86 -28.17 31.25
C GLY A 44 13.88 -27.01 31.03
N ARG A 45 13.97 -26.14 32.06
CA ARG A 45 15.10 -25.28 32.56
C ARG A 45 16.06 -24.46 31.65
N GLY A 46 16.21 -23.17 32.06
CA GLY A 46 17.44 -22.35 32.01
C GLY A 46 17.57 -21.48 30.75
N GLY A 47 17.96 -20.20 30.74
CA GLY A 47 18.71 -19.35 31.67
C GLY A 47 18.94 -17.97 31.02
N SER A 48 19.29 -16.98 31.83
CA SER A 48 19.53 -15.56 31.50
C SER A 48 20.78 -15.33 30.62
N GLY A 49 20.73 -14.38 29.67
CA GLY A 49 21.91 -13.95 28.91
C GLY A 49 21.69 -12.93 27.78
N ARG A 50 21.65 -11.63 28.15
CA ARG A 50 22.30 -10.46 27.53
C ARG A 50 22.54 -10.41 25.99
N SER A 51 21.90 -9.41 25.35
CA SER A 51 22.40 -8.48 24.32
C SER A 51 23.25 -9.02 23.17
N GLY A 52 22.64 -9.06 21.99
CA GLY A 52 23.33 -8.97 20.70
C GLY A 52 22.41 -8.31 19.69
N ASN A 53 22.70 -7.07 19.31
CA ASN A 53 22.18 -6.44 18.10
C ASN A 53 22.63 -7.29 16.90
N GLN A 54 21.83 -8.30 16.55
CA GLN A 54 21.90 -8.97 15.26
C GLN A 54 20.77 -8.42 14.40
N THR A 55 21.15 -7.63 13.40
CA THR A 55 20.31 -7.35 12.25
C THR A 55 19.91 -8.69 11.64
N PRO A 56 18.63 -9.09 11.59
CA PRO A 56 18.26 -10.32 10.92
C PRO A 56 18.44 -10.14 9.42
N THR A 57 19.22 -11.05 8.86
CA THR A 57 19.49 -11.28 7.45
C THR A 57 18.25 -11.08 6.56
N ASN A 58 18.44 -10.35 5.47
CA ASN A 58 17.51 -10.24 4.34
C ASN A 58 16.83 -11.59 4.07
N THR A 59 15.54 -11.71 4.40
CA THR A 59 14.75 -12.82 3.90
C THR A 59 14.28 -12.41 2.50
N PRO A 60 14.71 -13.09 1.43
CA PRO A 60 14.20 -12.81 0.10
C PRO A 60 12.68 -12.93 0.16
N ALA A 61 11.96 -12.02 -0.52
CA ALA A 61 10.59 -12.31 -0.91
C ALA A 61 10.64 -13.69 -1.57
N THR A 62 10.07 -14.70 -0.92
CA THR A 62 10.11 -16.06 -1.46
C THR A 62 9.43 -15.97 -2.82
N PRO A 63 10.10 -16.31 -3.93
CA PRO A 63 9.44 -16.30 -5.23
C PRO A 63 8.22 -17.18 -5.06
N ALA A 64 7.06 -16.63 -5.40
CA ALA A 64 5.76 -17.27 -5.20
C ALA A 64 5.88 -18.74 -5.58
N GLY A 65 5.98 -19.59 -4.57
CA GLY A 65 5.84 -21.02 -4.75
C GLY A 65 4.45 -21.15 -5.34
N ARG A 66 4.39 -21.41 -6.64
CA ARG A 66 3.16 -21.68 -7.37
C ARG A 66 2.61 -22.94 -6.71
N SER A 67 1.80 -22.78 -5.67
CA SER A 67 1.15 -23.91 -5.01
C SER A 67 0.47 -24.68 -6.13
N PRO A 68 0.79 -25.97 -6.35
CA PRO A 68 0.39 -26.71 -7.54
C PRO A 68 -1.12 -26.98 -7.66
N GLY A 69 -1.95 -26.30 -6.86
CA GLY A 69 -3.41 -26.24 -6.98
C GLY A 69 -4.02 -24.90 -6.57
N GLY A 70 -3.22 -23.85 -6.37
CA GLY A 70 -3.72 -22.51 -6.05
C GLY A 70 -4.10 -21.80 -7.35
N GLY A 71 -5.40 -21.54 -7.55
CA GLY A 71 -5.86 -20.66 -8.62
C GLY A 71 -5.14 -19.30 -8.58
N PRO A 72 -5.18 -18.51 -9.66
CA PRO A 72 -4.55 -17.19 -9.69
C PRO A 72 -4.97 -16.42 -8.43
N LEU A 73 -3.98 -15.97 -7.65
CA LEU A 73 -4.20 -15.21 -6.40
C LEU A 73 -5.22 -14.12 -6.67
N LEU A 74 -6.43 -14.29 -6.12
CA LEU A 74 -7.58 -13.42 -6.38
C LEU A 74 -7.46 -12.11 -5.62
N THR A 75 -6.75 -12.13 -4.49
CA THR A 75 -6.51 -10.97 -3.64
C THR A 75 -5.33 -10.14 -4.14
N PRO A 76 -5.52 -8.87 -4.55
CA PRO A 76 -4.42 -7.98 -4.85
C PRO A 76 -3.62 -7.71 -3.58
N ARG A 77 -2.32 -8.06 -3.58
CA ARG A 77 -1.37 -7.81 -2.48
C ARG A 77 -1.40 -6.35 -2.02
N GLY A 78 -1.83 -5.44 -2.89
CA GLY A 78 -1.95 -4.02 -2.63
C GLY A 78 -2.86 -3.64 -1.46
N ILE A 79 -4.04 -4.28 -1.28
CA ILE A 79 -4.98 -3.85 -0.21
C ILE A 79 -4.37 -4.06 1.18
N ALA A 80 -3.62 -5.14 1.38
CA ALA A 80 -2.94 -5.41 2.64
C ALA A 80 -1.79 -4.41 2.92
N ALA A 81 -1.24 -3.75 1.89
CA ALA A 81 -0.18 -2.76 2.04
C ALA A 81 -0.69 -1.37 2.41
N ILE A 82 -2.00 -1.08 2.27
CA ILE A 82 -2.58 0.25 2.51
C ILE A 82 -2.20 0.84 3.87
N PRO A 83 -2.29 0.12 5.02
CA PRO A 83 -1.89 0.69 6.31
C PRO A 83 -0.42 1.11 6.35
N LEU A 84 0.47 0.37 5.69
CA LEU A 84 1.90 0.68 5.61
C LEU A 84 2.17 1.89 4.71
N LEU A 85 1.44 2.04 3.61
CA LEU A 85 1.53 3.21 2.74
C LEU A 85 1.00 4.47 3.44
N CYS A 86 -0.08 4.33 4.21
CA CYS A 86 -0.61 5.42 5.04
C CYS A 86 0.40 5.83 6.13
N ALA A 87 1.01 4.84 6.79
CA ALA A 87 2.07 5.03 7.76
C ALA A 87 3.28 5.77 7.16
N ALA A 88 3.68 5.41 5.94
CA ALA A 88 4.76 6.08 5.22
C ALA A 88 4.35 7.52 4.82
N ALA A 89 3.11 7.73 4.38
CA ALA A 89 2.62 9.05 3.97
C ALA A 89 2.41 10.01 5.16
N ALA A 90 2.27 9.46 6.37
CA ALA A 90 2.28 10.21 7.62
C ALA A 90 3.70 10.59 8.09
N GLU A 91 4.76 10.22 7.35
CA GLU A 91 6.13 10.62 7.66
C GLU A 91 6.25 12.15 7.68
N SER A 92 6.54 12.69 8.86
CA SER A 92 6.83 14.12 9.00
C SER A 92 8.09 14.50 8.23
N ARG A 93 8.18 15.76 7.78
CA ARG A 93 9.36 16.31 7.10
C ARG A 93 10.67 15.99 7.83
N ILE A 94 10.71 16.18 9.16
CA ILE A 94 11.91 15.91 9.96
C ILE A 94 12.27 14.41 9.92
N SER A 95 11.27 13.53 9.96
CA SER A 95 11.48 12.09 9.85
C SER A 95 12.00 11.69 8.47
N TYR A 96 11.45 12.28 7.40
CA TYR A 96 11.92 12.10 6.03
C TYR A 96 13.39 12.48 5.88
N LEU A 97 13.79 13.67 6.35
CA LEU A 97 15.19 14.12 6.30
C LEU A 97 16.11 13.22 7.13
N SER A 98 15.67 12.81 8.32
CA SER A 98 16.42 11.87 9.16
C SER A 98 16.60 10.52 8.46
N ARG A 99 15.56 10.03 7.76
CA ARG A 99 15.62 8.78 7.01
C ARG A 99 16.61 8.89 5.86
N LEU A 100 16.54 9.94 5.05
CA LEU A 100 17.50 10.19 3.96
C LEU A 100 18.95 10.20 4.45
N LYS A 101 19.22 10.89 5.58
CA LYS A 101 20.55 10.90 6.22
C LYS A 101 21.02 9.49 6.60
N SER A 102 20.13 8.66 7.15
CA SER A 102 20.46 7.28 7.53
C SER A 102 20.63 6.33 6.35
N THR A 103 19.92 6.58 5.24
CA THR A 103 20.02 5.77 4.02
C THR A 103 21.40 5.93 3.37
N GLY A 104 21.92 7.16 3.34
CA GLY A 104 23.29 7.51 2.95
C GLY A 104 23.62 7.34 1.46
N ARG A 105 23.04 6.35 0.78
CA ARG A 105 23.34 6.04 -0.63
C ARG A 105 22.09 5.71 -1.45
N PRO A 106 22.02 6.10 -2.75
CA PRO A 106 20.86 5.88 -3.61
C PRO A 106 20.43 4.42 -3.79
N GLU A 107 21.36 3.48 -3.80
CA GLU A 107 21.06 2.04 -3.92
C GLU A 107 20.23 1.50 -2.75
N ASN A 108 20.30 2.16 -1.59
CA ASN A 108 19.59 1.77 -0.39
C ASN A 108 18.20 2.45 -0.25
N GLY A 109 17.80 3.28 -1.23
CA GLY A 109 16.52 4.00 -1.24
C GLY A 109 15.32 3.07 -1.00
N TRP A 110 14.34 3.57 -0.26
CA TRP A 110 13.14 2.79 0.07
C TRP A 110 12.27 2.53 -1.16
N TRP A 111 12.11 3.52 -2.04
CA TRP A 111 11.30 3.39 -3.26
C TRP A 111 11.88 2.39 -4.25
N ARG A 112 13.21 2.34 -4.35
CA ARG A 112 13.91 1.40 -5.23
C ARG A 112 13.69 -0.07 -4.86
N LYS A 113 13.32 -0.33 -3.60
CA LYS A 113 13.03 -1.67 -3.07
C LYS A 113 11.57 -2.07 -3.23
N GLN A 114 10.70 -1.16 -3.67
CA GLN A 114 9.28 -1.45 -3.86
C GLN A 114 9.07 -2.16 -5.20
N GLU A 115 8.08 -3.04 -5.23
CA GLU A 115 7.64 -3.75 -6.44
C GLU A 115 6.14 -3.50 -6.65
N PRO A 116 5.65 -3.59 -7.91
CA PRO A 116 4.22 -3.56 -8.17
C PRO A 116 3.45 -4.61 -7.37
N LEU A 117 2.37 -4.19 -6.69
CA LEU A 117 1.54 -5.01 -5.82
C LEU A 117 0.26 -5.50 -6.51
N CYS A 118 -0.14 -4.87 -7.62
CA CYS A 118 -1.42 -5.13 -8.26
C CYS A 118 -1.34 -6.08 -9.46
N ALA A 119 -0.15 -6.22 -10.06
CA ALA A 119 0.08 -7.08 -11.21
C ALA A 119 1.52 -7.62 -11.19
N ASP A 120 1.73 -8.75 -11.86
CA ASP A 120 3.06 -9.35 -11.95
C ASP A 120 4.07 -8.37 -12.59
N PRO A 121 5.27 -8.20 -12.00
CA PRO A 121 6.30 -7.35 -12.57
C PRO A 121 6.61 -7.73 -14.03
N GLY A 122 6.73 -6.72 -14.90
CA GLY A 122 6.98 -6.91 -16.32
C GLY A 122 5.74 -7.12 -17.19
N THR A 123 4.54 -7.21 -16.59
CA THR A 123 3.28 -7.22 -17.34
C THR A 123 2.83 -5.79 -17.70
N PRO A 124 2.09 -5.60 -18.80
CA PRO A 124 1.56 -4.27 -19.15
C PRO A 124 0.59 -3.72 -18.10
N LEU A 125 -0.07 -4.58 -17.33
CA LEU A 125 -0.95 -4.19 -16.23
C LEU A 125 -0.18 -3.58 -15.05
N ALA A 126 1.09 -3.96 -14.87
CA ALA A 126 1.95 -3.38 -13.84
C ALA A 126 2.54 -2.02 -14.25
N ALA A 127 2.37 -1.58 -15.51
CA ALA A 127 3.01 -0.38 -16.04
C ALA A 127 2.64 0.91 -15.29
N PRO A 128 1.35 1.18 -14.94
CA PRO A 128 0.99 2.40 -14.21
C PRO A 128 1.65 2.47 -12.83
N GLU A 129 1.63 1.34 -12.11
CA GLU A 129 2.25 1.22 -10.78
C GLU A 129 3.77 1.35 -10.87
N SER A 130 4.39 0.67 -11.85
CA SER A 130 5.83 0.76 -12.12
C SER A 130 6.26 2.18 -12.44
N ALA A 131 5.45 2.94 -13.19
CA ALA A 131 5.75 4.33 -13.51
C ALA A 131 5.79 5.22 -12.26
N VAL A 132 4.87 5.03 -11.31
CA VAL A 132 4.87 5.74 -10.03
C VAL A 132 6.09 5.36 -9.20
N LEU A 133 6.39 4.07 -9.08
CA LEU A 133 7.54 3.58 -8.31
C LEU A 133 8.87 4.09 -8.88
N VAL A 134 9.05 4.07 -10.20
CA VAL A 134 10.24 4.61 -10.87
C VAL A 134 10.36 6.12 -10.64
N SER A 135 9.25 6.86 -10.79
CA SER A 135 9.23 8.31 -10.56
C SER A 135 9.61 8.65 -9.12
N ALA A 136 9.03 7.94 -8.16
CA ALA A 136 9.33 8.12 -6.74
C ALA A 136 10.77 7.73 -6.37
N SER A 137 11.29 6.66 -6.99
CA SER A 137 12.70 6.29 -6.85
C SER A 137 13.63 7.38 -7.39
N LYS A 138 13.26 8.09 -8.46
CA LYS A 138 14.06 9.20 -9.00
C LYS A 138 14.02 10.43 -8.10
N VAL A 139 12.86 10.73 -7.50
CA VAL A 139 12.72 11.79 -6.50
C VAL A 139 13.59 11.51 -5.26
N GLU A 140 13.60 10.27 -4.78
CA GLU A 140 14.44 9.86 -3.65
C GLU A 140 15.93 9.84 -4.00
N GLU A 141 16.29 9.32 -5.17
CA GLU A 141 17.67 9.33 -5.68
C GLU A 141 18.22 10.75 -5.78
N LEU A 142 17.45 11.68 -6.35
CA LEU A 142 17.81 13.10 -6.39
C LEU A 142 18.01 13.67 -4.98
N SER A 143 17.11 13.34 -4.04
CA SER A 143 17.22 13.77 -2.65
C SER A 143 18.50 13.27 -1.96
N LEU A 144 18.97 12.06 -2.31
CA LEU A 144 20.17 11.44 -1.75
C LEU A 144 21.46 11.97 -2.40
N LEU A 145 21.49 12.12 -3.72
CA LEU A 145 22.67 12.61 -4.46
C LEU A 145 23.06 14.03 -4.03
N ILE A 146 22.08 14.89 -3.81
CA ILE A 146 22.30 16.25 -3.31
C ILE A 146 22.95 16.24 -1.93
N SER A 147 22.69 15.23 -1.12
CA SER A 147 23.31 15.10 0.20
C SER A 147 24.77 14.67 0.14
N SER A 148 25.17 13.87 -0.85
CA SER A 148 26.51 13.26 -0.90
C SER A 148 27.50 14.05 -1.76
N GLU A 149 27.08 14.53 -2.92
CA GLU A 149 28.00 15.07 -3.94
C GLU A 149 28.05 16.59 -3.97
N TRP A 150 26.98 17.27 -3.55
CA TRP A 150 26.82 18.71 -3.78
C TRP A 150 27.34 19.61 -2.65
N SER A 151 28.08 19.04 -1.70
CA SER A 151 28.63 19.79 -0.55
C SER A 151 29.63 20.91 -0.92
N GLY A 152 30.00 21.08 -2.20
CA GLY A 152 30.92 22.15 -2.64
C GLY A 152 30.55 22.93 -3.91
N SER A 153 29.52 22.55 -4.68
CA SER A 153 29.32 23.09 -6.05
C SER A 153 28.03 23.87 -6.27
N VAL A 154 27.03 23.73 -5.39
CA VAL A 154 25.72 24.37 -5.54
C VAL A 154 25.47 25.30 -4.35
N PRO A 155 24.99 26.54 -4.55
CA PRO A 155 24.80 27.51 -3.47
C PRO A 155 23.62 27.19 -2.52
N LEU A 156 22.91 26.07 -2.73
CA LEU A 156 21.74 25.70 -1.95
C LEU A 156 22.06 24.58 -0.94
N PRO A 157 21.69 24.75 0.34
CA PRO A 157 21.81 23.69 1.33
C PRO A 157 20.98 22.45 0.92
N PRO A 158 21.47 21.22 1.13
CA PRO A 158 20.72 19.99 0.83
C PRO A 158 19.35 19.92 1.50
N SER A 159 19.21 20.48 2.71
CA SER A 159 17.93 20.51 3.44
C SER A 159 16.85 21.26 2.67
N VAL A 160 17.20 22.32 1.94
CA VAL A 160 16.24 23.11 1.13
C VAL A 160 15.64 22.24 0.04
N VAL A 161 16.48 21.55 -0.73
CA VAL A 161 15.99 20.71 -1.85
C VAL A 161 15.25 19.48 -1.34
N GLN A 162 15.72 18.85 -0.27
CA GLN A 162 15.01 17.71 0.33
C GLN A 162 13.65 18.12 0.90
N SER A 163 13.52 19.36 1.39
CA SER A 163 12.25 19.91 1.87
C SER A 163 11.28 20.23 0.73
N PHE A 164 11.81 20.68 -0.41
CA PHE A 164 11.05 20.82 -1.65
C PHE A 164 10.47 19.48 -2.13
N LEU A 165 11.26 18.40 -2.05
CA LEU A 165 10.87 17.08 -2.56
C LEU A 165 9.96 16.29 -1.61
N TRP A 166 9.86 16.67 -0.34
CA TRP A 166 9.05 15.95 0.66
C TRP A 166 7.54 15.93 0.34
N PRO A 167 6.87 17.03 -0.05
CA PRO A 167 5.47 16.97 -0.47
C PRO A 167 5.25 16.05 -1.68
N LEU A 168 6.20 16.01 -2.61
CA LEU A 168 6.13 15.13 -3.78
C LEU A 168 6.22 13.65 -3.38
N HIS A 169 7.08 13.31 -2.40
CA HIS A 169 7.13 11.98 -1.80
C HIS A 169 5.76 11.53 -1.27
N ASN A 170 5.10 12.39 -0.49
CA ASN A 170 3.79 12.09 0.10
C ASN A 170 2.69 11.93 -0.97
N VAL A 171 2.67 12.78 -2.00
CA VAL A 171 1.70 12.66 -3.09
C VAL A 171 1.94 11.40 -3.93
N LEU A 172 3.20 11.00 -4.15
CA LEU A 172 3.47 9.74 -4.87
C LEU A 172 2.99 8.50 -4.09
N LEU A 173 3.05 8.52 -2.75
CA LEU A 173 2.41 7.49 -1.91
C LEU A 173 0.88 7.49 -2.06
N ALA A 174 0.25 8.67 -2.02
CA ALA A 174 -1.20 8.81 -2.20
C ALA A 174 -1.66 8.30 -3.59
N ILE A 175 -0.92 8.65 -4.65
CA ILE A 175 -1.18 8.15 -6.01
C ILE A 175 -1.00 6.63 -6.07
N TRP A 176 0.02 6.08 -5.41
CA TRP A 176 0.19 4.63 -5.37
C TRP A 176 -0.96 3.92 -4.66
N VAL A 177 -1.42 4.46 -3.51
CA VAL A 177 -2.65 4.00 -2.83
C VAL A 177 -3.85 4.05 -3.78
N LEU A 178 -4.03 5.17 -4.51
CA LEU A 178 -5.12 5.33 -5.46
C LEU A 178 -5.07 4.28 -6.59
N LEU A 179 -3.89 4.02 -7.14
CA LEU A 179 -3.68 2.97 -8.16
C LEU A 179 -4.05 1.58 -7.63
N ILE A 180 -3.69 1.26 -6.38
CA ILE A 180 -4.09 -0.01 -5.75
C ILE A 180 -5.60 -0.18 -5.75
N PHE A 181 -6.35 0.87 -5.40
CA PHE A 181 -7.81 0.83 -5.41
C PHE A 181 -8.39 0.71 -6.82
N ILE A 182 -7.85 1.45 -7.80
CA ILE A 182 -8.30 1.36 -9.20
C ILE A 182 -8.07 -0.05 -9.75
N CYS A 183 -6.87 -0.61 -9.54
CA CYS A 183 -6.54 -1.96 -9.97
C CYS A 183 -7.42 -3.01 -9.29
N THR A 184 -7.66 -2.87 -7.97
CA THR A 184 -8.57 -3.75 -7.23
C THR A 184 -10.00 -3.66 -7.75
N HIS A 185 -10.47 -2.44 -8.03
CA HIS A 185 -11.82 -2.18 -8.54
C HIS A 185 -12.04 -2.85 -9.90
N VAL A 186 -11.13 -2.61 -10.85
CA VAL A 186 -11.18 -3.15 -12.22
C VAL A 186 -10.98 -4.67 -12.21
N GLY A 187 -9.99 -5.15 -11.44
CA GLY A 187 -9.71 -6.58 -11.29
C GLY A 187 -10.91 -7.36 -10.76
N SER A 188 -11.55 -6.85 -9.69
CA SER A 188 -12.77 -7.42 -9.13
C SER A 188 -13.91 -7.44 -10.14
N GLY A 189 -14.09 -6.37 -10.91
CA GLY A 189 -15.11 -6.30 -11.96
C GLY A 189 -14.89 -7.36 -13.06
N ILE A 190 -13.66 -7.51 -13.54
CA ILE A 190 -13.31 -8.53 -14.55
C ILE A 190 -13.53 -9.94 -14.00
N LEU A 191 -13.13 -10.19 -12.74
CA LEU A 191 -13.28 -11.50 -12.11
C LEU A 191 -14.74 -11.86 -11.87
N LEU A 192 -15.57 -10.89 -11.45
CA LEU A 192 -17.02 -11.05 -11.33
C LEU A 192 -17.66 -11.39 -12.69
N CYS A 193 -17.31 -10.65 -13.76
CA CYS A 193 -17.76 -10.95 -15.12
C CYS A 193 -17.41 -12.37 -15.54
N LYS A 194 -16.13 -12.75 -15.42
CA LYS A 194 -15.64 -14.10 -15.78
C LYS A 194 -16.35 -15.18 -14.97
N THR A 195 -16.50 -14.98 -13.67
CA THR A 195 -17.13 -15.97 -12.78
C THR A 195 -18.61 -16.10 -13.06
N THR A 196 -19.29 -15.01 -13.44
CA THR A 196 -20.71 -15.05 -13.80
C THR A 196 -20.94 -15.76 -15.13
N LEU A 197 -20.06 -15.52 -16.13
CA LEU A 197 -20.19 -16.11 -17.46
C LEU A 197 -19.72 -17.57 -17.55
N LEU A 198 -18.60 -17.89 -16.89
CA LEU A 198 -17.94 -19.20 -16.98
C LEU A 198 -18.26 -20.11 -15.78
N GLY A 199 -18.84 -19.55 -14.72
CA GLY A 199 -19.09 -20.24 -13.46
C GLY A 199 -17.85 -20.36 -12.56
N ALA A 200 -18.09 -20.54 -11.26
CA ALA A 200 -17.05 -20.61 -10.23
C ALA A 200 -16.07 -21.78 -10.40
N ARG A 201 -16.48 -22.87 -11.07
CA ARG A 201 -15.58 -24.01 -11.34
C ARG A 201 -14.47 -23.66 -12.33
N ALA A 202 -14.77 -22.82 -13.33
CA ALA A 202 -13.80 -22.41 -14.34
C ALA A 202 -12.82 -21.36 -13.79
N THR A 203 -13.31 -20.44 -12.94
CA THR A 203 -12.48 -19.38 -12.38
C THR A 203 -11.78 -19.77 -11.07
N GLY A 204 -12.24 -20.82 -10.39
CA GLY A 204 -11.77 -21.20 -9.05
C GLY A 204 -12.20 -20.23 -7.94
N ALA A 205 -13.10 -19.29 -8.25
CA ALA A 205 -13.45 -18.16 -7.40
C ALA A 205 -14.99 -18.06 -7.26
N PRO A 206 -15.63 -18.57 -6.20
CA PRO A 206 -17.06 -18.37 -6.03
C PRO A 206 -17.36 -16.88 -5.77
N LEU A 207 -18.48 -16.37 -6.32
CA LEU A 207 -18.84 -14.95 -6.22
C LEU A 207 -18.86 -14.43 -4.78
N GLY A 208 -19.38 -15.22 -3.84
CA GLY A 208 -19.39 -14.84 -2.42
C GLY A 208 -17.99 -14.62 -1.84
N ARG A 209 -17.00 -15.39 -2.30
CA ARG A 209 -15.60 -15.25 -1.90
C ARG A 209 -14.99 -13.95 -2.42
N ILE A 210 -15.28 -13.57 -3.67
CA ILE A 210 -14.83 -12.29 -4.26
C ILE A 210 -15.36 -11.11 -3.43
N PHE A 211 -16.62 -11.18 -2.99
CA PHE A 211 -17.20 -10.14 -2.13
C PHE A 211 -16.56 -10.10 -0.73
N SER A 212 -16.26 -11.25 -0.13
CA SER A 212 -15.71 -11.32 1.23
C SER A 212 -14.21 -11.06 1.31
N GLU A 213 -13.44 -11.46 0.29
CA GLU A 213 -11.98 -11.39 0.29
C GLU A 213 -11.43 -10.16 -0.45
N ASP A 214 -12.14 -9.65 -1.47
CA ASP A 214 -11.66 -8.51 -2.27
C ASP A 214 -12.47 -7.24 -2.01
N ILE A 215 -13.75 -7.24 -2.40
CA ILE A 215 -14.58 -6.01 -2.44
C ILE A 215 -14.85 -5.47 -1.03
N GLY A 216 -15.17 -6.34 -0.07
CA GLY A 216 -15.44 -5.95 1.31
C GLY A 216 -14.23 -5.32 1.99
N PRO A 217 -13.08 -6.01 2.06
CA PRO A 217 -11.85 -5.48 2.64
C PRO A 217 -11.37 -4.20 1.95
N ALA A 218 -11.46 -4.11 0.62
CA ALA A 218 -11.12 -2.88 -0.09
C ALA A 218 -12.03 -1.71 0.29
N SER A 219 -13.35 -1.91 0.42
CA SER A 219 -14.25 -0.86 0.91
C SER A 219 -13.88 -0.37 2.31
N LEU A 220 -13.53 -1.29 3.22
CA LEU A 220 -13.09 -0.95 4.57
C LEU A 220 -11.74 -0.21 4.58
N ALA A 221 -10.80 -0.65 3.75
CA ALA A 221 -9.51 0.03 3.60
C ALA A 221 -9.70 1.45 3.07
N ALA A 222 -10.57 1.66 2.07
CA ALA A 222 -10.89 2.99 1.55
C ALA A 222 -11.54 3.88 2.62
N GLN A 223 -12.41 3.34 3.47
CA GLN A 223 -12.98 4.07 4.61
C GLN A 223 -11.91 4.50 5.63
N SER A 224 -10.94 3.63 5.92
CA SER A 224 -9.86 3.94 6.86
C SER A 224 -8.98 5.12 6.41
N LEU A 225 -8.88 5.37 5.09
CA LEU A 225 -8.16 6.52 4.56
C LEU A 225 -8.79 7.86 4.98
N CYS A 226 -10.09 7.87 5.26
CA CYS A 226 -10.83 9.07 5.65
C CYS A 226 -10.66 9.41 7.14
N GLU A 227 -9.99 8.56 7.92
CA GLU A 227 -9.85 8.76 9.36
C GLU A 227 -9.04 10.03 9.69
N PRO A 228 -9.37 10.77 10.76
CA PRO A 228 -8.76 12.06 11.05
C PRO A 228 -7.25 12.02 11.30
N HIS A 229 -6.71 10.86 11.71
CA HIS A 229 -5.30 10.68 12.00
C HIS A 229 -4.44 10.43 10.76
N GLN A 230 -5.06 10.19 9.60
CA GLN A 230 -4.36 9.98 8.34
C GLN A 230 -3.75 11.29 7.83
N ALA A 231 -2.64 11.18 7.09
CA ALA A 231 -2.03 12.33 6.44
C ALA A 231 -3.01 13.01 5.48
N VAL A 232 -2.92 14.33 5.32
CA VAL A 232 -3.88 15.11 4.52
C VAL A 232 -4.01 14.58 3.08
N ALA A 233 -2.90 14.25 2.41
CA ALA A 233 -2.93 13.69 1.06
C ALA A 233 -3.68 12.34 1.00
N VAL A 234 -3.45 11.46 1.99
CA VAL A 234 -4.15 10.19 2.10
C VAL A 234 -5.65 10.39 2.35
N ARG A 235 -6.03 11.37 3.18
CA ARG A 235 -7.43 11.72 3.43
C ARG A 235 -8.12 12.24 2.18
N LEU A 236 -7.44 13.08 1.39
CA LEU A 236 -7.97 13.54 0.10
C LEU A 236 -8.18 12.36 -0.85
N THR A 237 -7.24 11.42 -0.91
CA THR A 237 -7.40 10.16 -1.65
C THR A 237 -8.61 9.35 -1.16
N GLY A 238 -8.80 9.22 0.16
CA GLY A 238 -9.97 8.58 0.75
C GLY A 238 -11.29 9.24 0.34
N LEU A 239 -11.34 10.58 0.34
CA LEU A 239 -12.51 11.34 -0.11
C LEU A 239 -12.80 11.12 -1.61
N CYS A 240 -11.76 11.06 -2.45
CA CYS A 240 -11.88 10.70 -3.86
C CYS A 240 -12.40 9.25 -4.05
N LEU A 241 -12.24 8.37 -3.06
CA LEU A 241 -12.72 6.98 -3.09
C LEU A 241 -14.13 6.81 -2.50
N MET A 242 -14.82 7.88 -2.07
CA MET A 242 -16.19 7.79 -1.56
C MET A 242 -17.20 7.15 -2.54
N PRO A 243 -17.13 7.39 -3.88
CA PRO A 243 -17.97 6.67 -4.83
C PRO A 243 -17.73 5.16 -4.81
N TYR A 244 -16.48 4.72 -4.59
CA TYR A 244 -16.13 3.29 -4.51
C TYR A 244 -16.77 2.65 -3.28
N ILE A 245 -16.65 3.31 -2.13
CA ILE A 245 -17.26 2.87 -0.86
C ILE A 245 -18.77 2.73 -1.01
N THR A 246 -19.41 3.74 -1.61
CA THR A 246 -20.86 3.76 -1.84
C THR A 246 -21.29 2.63 -2.76
N GLN A 247 -20.56 2.42 -3.86
CA GLN A 247 -20.79 1.31 -4.79
C GLN A 247 -20.68 -0.05 -4.08
N CYS A 248 -19.62 -0.28 -3.30
CA CYS A 248 -19.41 -1.55 -2.59
C CYS A 248 -20.54 -1.83 -1.60
N ASN A 249 -21.00 -0.82 -0.85
CA ASN A 249 -22.10 -0.94 0.11
C ASN A 249 -23.45 -1.21 -0.58
N ALA A 250 -23.70 -0.55 -1.71
CA ALA A 250 -24.89 -0.81 -2.52
C ALA A 250 -24.91 -2.25 -3.05
N CYS A 251 -23.76 -2.73 -3.57
CA CYS A 251 -23.64 -4.09 -4.08
C CYS A 251 -23.82 -5.12 -2.96
N ARG A 252 -23.25 -4.88 -1.77
CA ARG A 252 -23.44 -5.75 -0.59
C ARG A 252 -24.92 -5.87 -0.21
N THR A 253 -25.64 -4.75 -0.20
CA THR A 253 -27.09 -4.74 0.06
C THR A 253 -27.85 -5.60 -0.96
N VAL A 254 -27.43 -5.58 -2.23
CA VAL A 254 -28.01 -6.43 -3.29
C VAL A 254 -27.63 -7.90 -3.07
N VAL A 255 -26.39 -8.21 -2.67
CA VAL A 255 -25.96 -9.57 -2.32
C VAL A 255 -26.84 -10.13 -1.20
N ASP A 256 -27.08 -9.35 -0.15
CA ASP A 256 -27.84 -9.78 1.03
C ASP A 256 -29.33 -10.03 0.70
N ARG A 257 -29.89 -9.31 -0.29
CA ARG A 257 -31.32 -9.41 -0.65
C ARG A 257 -31.61 -10.35 -1.82
N ALA A 258 -30.74 -10.39 -2.80
CA ALA A 258 -30.97 -11.04 -4.10
C ALA A 258 -29.86 -12.05 -4.48
N GLY A 259 -28.87 -12.24 -3.60
CA GLY A 259 -27.80 -13.20 -3.75
C GLY A 259 -26.57 -12.69 -4.53
N PRO A 260 -25.46 -13.47 -4.53
CA PRO A 260 -24.17 -13.03 -5.05
C PRO A 260 -24.14 -12.71 -6.55
N VAL A 261 -24.97 -13.39 -7.36
CA VAL A 261 -25.07 -13.14 -8.81
C VAL A 261 -25.65 -11.75 -9.07
N ALA A 262 -26.77 -11.43 -8.44
CA ALA A 262 -27.40 -10.11 -8.57
C ALA A 262 -26.45 -9.00 -8.09
N GLY A 263 -25.77 -9.21 -6.96
CA GLY A 263 -24.77 -8.25 -6.45
C GLY A 263 -23.57 -8.09 -7.38
N GLY A 264 -23.07 -9.19 -7.97
CA GLY A 264 -21.99 -9.15 -8.96
C GLY A 264 -22.37 -8.37 -10.22
N MET A 265 -23.58 -8.62 -10.75
CA MET A 265 -24.12 -7.86 -11.88
C MET A 265 -24.30 -6.38 -11.55
N ALA A 266 -24.80 -6.06 -10.35
CA ALA A 266 -24.93 -4.68 -9.89
C ALA A 266 -23.57 -3.98 -9.78
N TYR A 267 -22.54 -4.68 -9.26
CA TYR A 267 -21.18 -4.14 -9.19
C TYR A 267 -20.62 -3.81 -10.56
N VAL A 268 -20.69 -4.76 -11.51
CA VAL A 268 -20.21 -4.58 -12.88
C VAL A 268 -20.97 -3.43 -13.55
N PHE A 269 -22.29 -3.38 -13.41
CA PHE A 269 -23.12 -2.32 -13.97
C PHE A 269 -22.73 -0.94 -13.43
N LEU A 270 -22.61 -0.80 -12.11
CA LEU A 270 -22.20 0.46 -11.47
C LEU A 270 -20.78 0.87 -11.85
N SER A 271 -19.83 -0.08 -11.92
CA SER A 271 -18.47 0.17 -12.42
C SER A 271 -18.47 0.69 -13.85
N VAL A 272 -19.27 0.08 -14.74
CA VAL A 272 -19.40 0.55 -16.12
C VAL A 272 -20.07 1.91 -16.15
N MET A 273 -21.13 2.17 -15.39
CA MET A 273 -21.78 3.50 -15.37
C MET A 273 -20.86 4.61 -14.81
N THR A 274 -19.91 4.26 -13.94
CA THR A 274 -18.96 5.18 -13.31
C THR A 274 -17.57 5.13 -13.94
N TRP A 275 -17.40 4.51 -15.12
CA TRP A 275 -16.08 4.32 -15.76
C TRP A 275 -15.28 5.61 -15.92
N TRP A 276 -15.95 6.70 -16.28
CA TRP A 276 -15.36 8.02 -16.50
C TRP A 276 -14.76 8.61 -15.22
N PHE A 277 -15.33 8.28 -14.05
CA PHE A 277 -14.80 8.71 -12.78
C PHE A 277 -13.44 8.03 -12.52
N TRP A 278 -13.37 6.71 -12.70
CA TRP A 278 -12.17 5.92 -12.44
C TRP A 278 -11.04 6.20 -13.44
N LEU A 279 -11.38 6.32 -14.72
CA LEU A 279 -10.39 6.40 -15.80
C LEU A 279 -10.08 7.82 -16.27
N CYS A 280 -10.93 8.81 -15.95
CA CYS A 280 -10.71 10.20 -16.35
C CYS A 280 -10.55 11.12 -15.15
N MET A 281 -11.50 11.13 -14.20
CA MET A 281 -11.45 12.09 -13.08
C MET A 281 -10.30 11.81 -12.10
N LEU A 282 -10.09 10.55 -11.71
CA LEU A 282 -9.03 10.22 -10.76
C LEU A 282 -7.61 10.56 -11.27
N PRO A 283 -7.23 10.28 -12.53
CA PRO A 283 -5.96 10.78 -13.08
C PRO A 283 -5.83 12.30 -13.05
N TRP A 284 -6.91 13.04 -13.31
CA TRP A 284 -6.90 14.50 -13.20
C TRP A 284 -6.70 14.99 -11.76
N PHE A 285 -7.32 14.32 -10.78
CA PHE A 285 -7.08 14.63 -9.37
C PHE A 285 -5.64 14.33 -8.96
N ALA A 286 -5.07 13.19 -9.38
CA ALA A 286 -3.66 12.86 -9.15
C ALA A 286 -2.73 13.92 -9.75
N PHE A 287 -3.02 14.39 -10.97
CA PHE A 287 -2.26 15.49 -11.59
C PHE A 287 -2.37 16.80 -10.79
N ALA A 288 -3.57 17.17 -10.34
CA ALA A 288 -3.78 18.35 -9.51
C ALA A 288 -3.05 18.25 -8.16
N GLU A 289 -2.99 17.06 -7.55
CA GLU A 289 -2.22 16.81 -6.33
C GLU A 289 -0.71 16.97 -6.57
N ILE A 290 -0.17 16.49 -7.68
CA ILE A 290 1.25 16.70 -8.05
C ILE A 290 1.55 18.19 -8.18
N CYS A 291 0.72 18.93 -8.90
CA CYS A 291 0.88 20.38 -9.04
C CYS A 291 0.85 21.09 -7.68
N THR A 292 -0.07 20.69 -6.81
CA THR A 292 -0.17 21.23 -5.44
C THR A 292 1.06 20.88 -4.61
N ALA A 293 1.59 19.66 -4.72
CA ALA A 293 2.81 19.25 -4.03
C ALA A 293 4.03 20.06 -4.49
N VAL A 294 4.15 20.36 -5.78
CA VAL A 294 5.22 21.22 -6.30
C VAL A 294 5.11 22.63 -5.70
N MET A 295 3.91 23.21 -5.66
CA MET A 295 3.69 24.54 -5.07
C MET A 295 3.98 24.56 -3.56
N LEU A 296 3.57 23.53 -2.82
CA LEU A 296 3.90 23.38 -1.40
C LEU A 296 5.40 23.16 -1.18
N GLY A 297 6.05 22.41 -2.06
CA GLY A 297 7.49 22.19 -2.06
C GLY A 297 8.24 23.51 -2.15
N TRP A 298 7.83 24.41 -3.05
CA TRP A 298 8.41 25.76 -3.14
C TRP A 298 8.27 26.53 -1.83
N CYS A 299 7.11 26.45 -1.16
CA CYS A 299 6.91 27.10 0.13
C CYS A 299 7.86 26.56 1.19
N PHE A 300 8.02 25.23 1.30
CA PHE A 300 8.95 24.62 2.25
C PHE A 300 10.41 24.95 1.95
N ALA A 301 10.79 25.04 0.68
CA ALA A 301 12.12 25.47 0.27
C ALA A 301 12.41 26.91 0.71
N LEU A 302 11.44 27.82 0.52
CA LEU A 302 11.57 29.22 0.91
C LEU A 302 11.66 29.39 2.44
N ILE A 303 10.88 28.62 3.20
CA ILE A 303 10.95 28.61 4.67
C ILE A 303 12.34 28.20 5.14
N GLU A 304 12.89 27.13 4.56
CA GLU A 304 14.24 26.67 4.89
C GLU A 304 15.33 27.66 4.47
N LEU A 305 15.18 28.33 3.32
CA LEU A 305 16.10 29.38 2.90
C LEU A 305 16.05 30.60 3.83
N ALA A 306 14.89 30.89 4.42
CA ALA A 306 14.74 31.93 5.42
C ALA A 306 15.36 31.56 6.78
N GLY A 307 15.77 30.30 6.99
CA GLY A 307 16.37 29.82 8.24
C GLY A 307 15.38 29.67 9.39
N VAL A 308 14.10 29.46 9.08
CA VAL A 308 13.00 29.22 10.04
C VAL A 308 12.71 27.73 10.14
#